data_AF-M6HDN0-F1
#
_entry.id   AF-M6HDN0-F1
#
_cell.length_a   1.000
_cell.length_b   1.000
_cell.length_c   1.000
_cell.angle_alpha   90.00
_cell.angle_beta   90.00
_cell.angle_gamma   90.00
#
_symmetry.space_group_name_H-M   'P 1'
#
loop_
_entity.id
_entity.type
_entity.pdbx_description
1 polymer ?
#
loop_
_entity_poly.entity_id
_entity_poly.type
_entity_poly.pdbx_seq_one_letter_code
_entity_poly.pdbx_strand_id
1 'polypeptide(L)'
;MSGFSSEDYEFANIEEIRIGDVVRSWNENTNTFENKRVTQVFMHEVPQLFFLELDGEEEIHTTWNHPFRRYRATQESESNRNERQSAGYGVERGFENHSVEHSRNVALENRDVTETSHLTPNQLAPNVSKILATGNYSLTPQSEWVKVEDLKLRDQVLRSDGSWGTVTGIYYYNTEPTKVYNLEVEDNHTYVVGGDIFGLGYVVHNYDQKMRDVLAKVNTPVKDRIAMAQSRESFDFEGSTWIRKGGEPILDKKGKVIGKQPHYYESASNQYHKSDRLYIEPTADGKDIQLRQLQREGEHYKDVKIYDKYLNWTGNVDTIGNLPHLNPSDPNSVRFHVDYTDKFANERGYHFEKDGNGKTKTHTMNVDGESRSYINTTDGGRVLLGYTASTQRETYYQDLTVNNKKIIYDRPFTQNDLTSDGICNARAPGTVMQGLGYKMTDAQVKEFGTMGVMVARTSQEYGNTLTSPGSLVGRKPSNITIEALSANSFSKYGFEIPKGGSIYNGVSKPDKISRGPLESEMAFERRMEVYNNQLDLRAKRSLDRVKPWIVDQIKQGHAVVAGGDFTDDGHVVTIVGYDSKGYIVHDSWGDANVKKYKGTGTSGQYVHYPFDKFSLGYGYTLRKKK
;
A
#
# COMPACT_ATOMS: atom_id res chain seq x y z
N MET A 1 12.57 19.02 -42.07
CA MET A 1 13.86 18.30 -42.02
C MET A 1 13.83 17.49 -40.73
N SER A 2 13.86 16.17 -40.69
CA SER A 2 13.78 15.07 -41.66
C SER A 2 12.34 14.53 -41.76
N GLY A 3 11.98 13.88 -42.86
CA GLY A 3 10.69 13.18 -42.98
C GLY A 3 10.68 11.97 -42.05
N PHE A 4 9.66 11.86 -41.22
CA PHE A 4 9.43 10.73 -40.32
C PHE A 4 8.64 9.67 -41.09
N SER A 5 9.24 8.49 -41.31
CA SER A 5 8.58 7.32 -41.88
C SER A 5 8.17 6.38 -40.74
N SER A 6 7.01 5.74 -40.85
CA SER A 6 6.59 4.66 -39.95
C SER A 6 7.43 3.38 -40.12
N GLU A 7 8.42 3.39 -41.03
CA GLU A 7 9.29 2.24 -41.35
C GLU A 7 10.47 2.05 -40.39
N ASP A 8 10.73 2.99 -39.47
CA ASP A 8 11.90 2.94 -38.56
C ASP A 8 11.64 2.21 -37.22
N TYR A 9 10.40 1.76 -36.96
CA TYR A 9 10.02 1.09 -35.72
C TYR A 9 9.17 -0.15 -35.99
N GLU A 10 9.43 -1.24 -35.30
CA GLU A 10 8.59 -2.44 -35.29
C GLU A 10 7.66 -2.41 -34.08
N PHE A 11 6.39 -2.71 -34.28
CA PHE A 11 5.42 -2.89 -33.20
C PHE A 11 5.61 -4.29 -32.58
N ALA A 12 5.85 -4.36 -31.28
CA ALA A 12 6.03 -5.60 -30.55
C ALA A 12 5.15 -5.65 -29.31
N ASN A 13 4.64 -6.83 -28.97
CA ASN A 13 3.75 -6.95 -27.84
C ASN A 13 4.44 -6.49 -26.54
N ILE A 14 3.77 -5.72 -25.69
CA ILE A 14 4.39 -5.16 -24.47
C ILE A 14 4.92 -6.26 -23.53
N GLU A 15 4.29 -7.43 -23.53
CA GLU A 15 4.73 -8.63 -22.81
C GLU A 15 6.01 -9.28 -23.35
N GLU A 16 6.41 -8.97 -24.57
CA GLU A 16 7.60 -9.51 -25.23
C GLU A 16 8.83 -8.62 -25.04
N ILE A 17 8.64 -7.37 -24.62
CA ILE A 17 9.71 -6.39 -24.36
C ILE A 17 10.60 -6.87 -23.19
N ARG A 18 11.91 -6.69 -23.34
CA ARG A 18 12.94 -7.11 -22.39
C ARG A 18 13.82 -5.94 -21.96
N ILE A 19 14.46 -6.10 -20.80
CA ILE A 19 15.49 -5.18 -20.33
C ILE A 19 16.62 -5.11 -21.37
N GLY A 20 16.99 -3.89 -21.74
CA GLY A 20 18.00 -3.57 -22.75
C GLY A 20 17.44 -3.35 -24.15
N ASP A 21 16.16 -3.62 -24.39
CA ASP A 21 15.48 -3.22 -25.63
C ASP A 21 15.39 -1.70 -25.71
N VAL A 22 15.30 -1.14 -26.91
CA VAL A 22 15.25 0.31 -27.11
C VAL A 22 13.85 0.68 -27.56
N VAL A 23 13.20 1.57 -26.81
CA VAL A 23 11.85 2.03 -27.09
C VAL A 23 11.82 3.53 -27.28
N ARG A 24 10.82 4.01 -28.01
CA ARG A 24 10.59 5.43 -28.21
C ARG A 24 10.02 6.06 -26.94
N SER A 25 10.64 7.15 -26.50
CA SER A 25 10.34 7.86 -25.25
C SER A 25 10.21 9.35 -25.49
N TRP A 26 9.40 10.04 -24.68
CA TRP A 26 9.22 11.48 -24.73
C TRP A 26 10.05 12.18 -23.64
N ASN A 27 11.02 12.99 -24.04
CA ASN A 27 11.79 13.79 -23.11
C ASN A 27 11.01 15.04 -22.72
N GLU A 28 10.61 15.11 -21.46
CA GLU A 28 9.80 16.21 -20.94
C GLU A 28 10.55 17.53 -20.79
N ASN A 29 11.88 17.46 -20.64
CA ASN A 29 12.72 18.64 -20.49
C ASN A 29 12.90 19.35 -21.84
N THR A 30 13.06 18.57 -22.91
CA THR A 30 13.29 19.10 -24.26
C THR A 30 12.00 19.17 -25.09
N ASN A 31 10.92 18.50 -24.66
CA ASN A 31 9.70 18.29 -25.43
C ASN A 31 9.98 17.70 -26.82
N THR A 32 10.81 16.66 -26.85
CA THR A 32 11.17 15.94 -28.07
C THR A 32 11.17 14.44 -27.81
N PHE A 33 10.90 13.65 -28.85
CA PHE A 33 11.08 12.21 -28.78
C PHE A 33 12.57 11.82 -28.85
N GLU A 34 12.92 10.78 -28.11
CA GLU A 34 14.23 10.14 -28.13
C GLU A 34 14.11 8.64 -27.86
N ASN A 35 15.09 7.88 -28.30
CA ASN A 35 15.12 6.44 -28.10
C ASN A 35 15.90 6.12 -26.83
N LYS A 36 15.28 5.33 -25.95
CA LYS A 36 15.81 5.00 -24.62
C LYS A 36 15.76 3.51 -24.36
N ARG A 37 16.82 2.99 -23.75
CA ARG A 37 16.84 1.59 -23.31
C ARG A 37 15.84 1.36 -22.20
N VAL A 38 15.10 0.26 -22.31
CA VAL A 38 14.30 -0.32 -21.24
C VAL A 38 15.23 -0.79 -20.13
N THR A 39 15.08 -0.22 -18.94
CA THR A 39 15.85 -0.57 -17.74
C THR A 39 15.12 -1.59 -16.88
N GLN A 40 13.79 -1.65 -16.98
CA GLN A 40 12.95 -2.57 -16.21
C GLN A 40 11.64 -2.90 -16.95
N VAL A 41 11.08 -4.09 -16.72
CA VAL A 41 9.75 -4.48 -17.20
C VAL A 41 8.89 -4.96 -16.02
N PHE A 42 7.60 -4.68 -16.08
CA PHE A 42 6.62 -4.96 -15.03
C PHE A 42 5.43 -5.74 -15.60
N MET A 43 4.87 -6.65 -14.81
CA MET A 43 3.64 -7.37 -15.12
C MET A 43 2.78 -7.46 -13.85
N HIS A 44 1.50 -7.13 -13.97
CA HIS A 44 0.50 -7.21 -12.91
C HIS A 44 -0.77 -7.88 -13.43
N GLU A 45 -1.63 -8.40 -12.56
CA GLU A 45 -2.98 -8.84 -12.94
C GLU A 45 -4.01 -7.94 -12.29
N VAL A 46 -5.02 -7.51 -13.06
CA VAL A 46 -6.06 -6.60 -12.58
C VAL A 46 -7.45 -7.12 -12.95
N PRO A 47 -8.45 -7.01 -12.06
CA PRO A 47 -9.82 -7.47 -12.31
C PRO A 47 -10.69 -6.40 -12.98
N GLN A 48 -10.14 -5.22 -13.25
CA GLN A 48 -10.85 -4.11 -13.87
C GLN A 48 -9.89 -3.36 -14.79
N LEU A 49 -10.39 -3.02 -15.97
CA LEU A 49 -9.67 -2.26 -16.98
C LEU A 49 -10.54 -1.11 -17.46
N PHE A 50 -9.86 -0.11 -18.00
CA PHE A 50 -10.46 0.95 -18.78
C PHE A 50 -10.21 0.66 -20.25
N PHE A 51 -11.30 0.67 -21.00
CA PHE A 51 -11.31 0.78 -22.45
C PHE A 51 -11.23 2.25 -22.81
N LEU A 52 -10.16 2.64 -23.48
CA LEU A 52 -9.92 3.98 -23.98
C LEU A 52 -9.90 3.92 -25.51
N GLU A 53 -10.91 4.52 -26.14
CA GLU A 53 -10.97 4.66 -27.60
C GLU A 53 -10.41 6.02 -28.00
N LEU A 54 -9.45 5.99 -28.91
CA LEU A 54 -8.74 7.15 -29.43
C LEU A 54 -8.96 7.24 -30.95
N ASP A 55 -9.28 8.44 -31.41
CA ASP A 55 -9.54 8.78 -32.81
C ASP A 55 -10.64 7.94 -33.50
N GLY A 56 -11.51 7.31 -32.72
CA GLY A 56 -12.67 6.56 -33.20
C GLY A 56 -12.40 5.11 -33.59
N GLU A 57 -11.14 4.67 -33.64
CA GLU A 57 -10.80 3.30 -34.05
C GLU A 57 -9.65 2.67 -33.24
N GLU A 58 -8.78 3.45 -32.58
CA GLU A 58 -7.68 2.89 -31.79
C GLU A 58 -8.15 2.55 -30.38
N GLU A 59 -7.92 1.30 -29.95
CA GLU A 59 -8.38 0.79 -28.66
C GLU A 59 -7.21 0.52 -27.70
N ILE A 60 -7.18 1.21 -26.56
CA ILE A 60 -6.19 0.97 -25.51
C ILE A 60 -6.87 0.45 -24.25
N HIS A 61 -6.42 -0.72 -23.79
CA HIS A 61 -6.87 -1.35 -22.57
C HIS A 61 -5.86 -1.13 -21.45
N THR A 62 -6.21 -0.35 -20.44
CA THR A 62 -5.25 0.12 -19.43
C THR A 62 -5.85 0.22 -18.04
N THR A 63 -5.01 0.38 -17.02
CA THR A 63 -5.47 0.63 -15.65
C THR A 63 -5.96 2.07 -15.50
N TRP A 64 -6.92 2.28 -14.60
CA TRP A 64 -7.56 3.58 -14.35
C TRP A 64 -6.57 4.72 -14.08
N ASN A 65 -5.42 4.40 -13.49
CA ASN A 65 -4.39 5.33 -13.05
C ASN A 65 -3.26 5.58 -14.06
N HIS A 66 -3.26 4.91 -15.23
CA HIS A 66 -2.13 5.03 -16.15
C HIS A 66 -2.13 6.41 -16.82
N PRO A 67 -1.05 7.23 -16.71
CA PRO A 67 -1.09 8.60 -17.20
C PRO A 67 -0.86 8.71 -18.71
N PHE A 68 -1.68 9.51 -19.39
CA PHE A 68 -1.49 9.97 -20.77
C PHE A 68 -1.20 11.46 -20.80
N ARG A 69 -0.42 11.91 -21.78
CA ARG A 69 -0.12 13.34 -21.93
C ARG A 69 -1.29 14.03 -22.63
N ARG A 70 -2.07 14.84 -21.92
CA ARG A 70 -3.22 15.58 -22.46
C ARG A 70 -2.88 17.03 -22.81
N TYR A 71 -3.40 17.55 -23.91
CA TYR A 71 -3.37 18.96 -24.29
C TYR A 71 -4.29 19.83 -23.41
N ARG A 72 -3.83 21.02 -23.02
CA ARG A 72 -4.64 22.05 -22.33
C ARG A 72 -5.01 23.16 -23.32
N ALA A 73 -6.25 23.15 -23.80
CA ALA A 73 -6.79 24.30 -24.52
C ALA A 73 -6.95 25.50 -23.56
N THR A 74 -6.32 26.63 -23.87
CA THR A 74 -6.61 27.91 -23.21
C THR A 74 -8.04 28.33 -23.57
N GLN A 75 -8.83 28.76 -22.58
CA GLN A 75 -10.21 29.26 -22.76
C GLN A 75 -10.25 30.56 -23.59
N GLU A 76 -10.00 30.48 -24.89
CA GLU A 76 -10.23 31.55 -25.87
C GLU A 76 -10.56 30.97 -27.25
N SER A 77 -11.54 30.06 -27.35
CA SER A 77 -12.16 29.74 -28.66
C SER A 77 -13.51 29.03 -28.58
N GLU A 78 -14.38 29.33 -27.61
CA GLU A 78 -15.78 28.91 -27.68
C GLU A 78 -16.71 30.12 -27.62
N SER A 79 -16.84 30.80 -28.76
CA SER A 79 -18.02 31.62 -29.05
C SER A 79 -18.91 30.89 -30.05
N ASN A 80 -20.15 30.63 -29.63
CA ASN A 80 -21.33 30.25 -30.42
C ASN A 80 -21.42 28.80 -30.92
N ARG A 81 -22.30 27.99 -30.31
CA ARG A 81 -23.70 27.86 -30.77
C ARG A 81 -24.56 27.00 -29.82
N ASN A 82 -25.67 27.59 -29.40
CA ASN A 82 -26.87 26.90 -28.91
C ASN A 82 -27.52 26.11 -30.07
N GLU A 83 -28.07 24.92 -29.80
CA GLU A 83 -29.53 24.64 -29.86
C GLU A 83 -29.89 23.14 -29.79
N ARG A 84 -30.86 22.85 -28.89
CA ARG A 84 -32.06 21.99 -29.01
C ARG A 84 -31.98 20.45 -28.94
N GLN A 85 -32.54 19.96 -27.82
CA GLN A 85 -33.65 19.00 -27.68
C GLN A 85 -34.09 18.14 -28.90
N SER A 86 -34.17 16.81 -28.70
CA SER A 86 -35.42 16.02 -28.62
C SER A 86 -35.36 14.61 -29.24
N ALA A 87 -35.91 13.63 -28.49
CA ALA A 87 -36.63 12.41 -28.89
C ALA A 87 -35.95 11.29 -29.73
N GLY A 88 -35.82 10.11 -29.10
CA GLY A 88 -36.77 9.00 -29.29
C GLY A 88 -36.64 8.04 -30.48
N TYR A 89 -36.42 6.77 -30.14
CA TYR A 89 -36.70 5.51 -30.86
C TYR A 89 -35.74 5.07 -31.98
N GLY A 90 -35.33 3.81 -31.88
CA GLY A 90 -34.29 3.17 -32.69
C GLY A 90 -34.81 2.33 -33.85
N VAL A 91 -33.88 1.72 -34.58
CA VAL A 91 -34.06 0.49 -35.39
C VAL A 91 -32.69 -0.21 -35.53
N GLU A 92 -32.72 -1.54 -35.37
CA GLU A 92 -31.65 -2.52 -35.51
C GLU A 92 -31.01 -2.63 -36.91
N ARG A 93 -29.77 -3.15 -36.94
CA ARG A 93 -29.17 -4.15 -37.87
C ARG A 93 -27.66 -4.15 -37.60
N GLY A 94 -26.90 -5.23 -37.51
CA GLY A 94 -27.11 -6.67 -37.60
C GLY A 94 -25.75 -7.30 -37.29
N PHE A 95 -25.73 -8.43 -36.59
CA PHE A 95 -24.50 -9.14 -36.20
C PHE A 95 -23.85 -9.82 -37.39
N GLU A 96 -22.55 -9.62 -37.58
CA GLU A 96 -21.66 -10.60 -38.21
C GLU A 96 -20.51 -10.91 -37.26
N ASN A 97 -20.37 -12.19 -36.93
CA ASN A 97 -19.34 -12.75 -36.08
C ASN A 97 -17.99 -12.71 -36.81
N HIS A 98 -17.00 -12.03 -36.24
CA HIS A 98 -15.60 -12.32 -36.50
C HIS A 98 -14.85 -12.45 -35.18
N SER A 99 -14.34 -13.65 -34.95
CA SER A 99 -13.29 -13.97 -33.99
C SER A 99 -12.03 -13.17 -34.32
N VAL A 100 -11.51 -12.39 -33.36
CA VAL A 100 -10.24 -11.68 -33.50
C VAL A 100 -9.45 -11.79 -32.19
N GLU A 101 -8.21 -12.25 -32.29
CA GLU A 101 -7.21 -12.28 -31.22
C GLU A 101 -6.81 -10.85 -30.82
N HIS A 102 -6.61 -10.60 -29.52
CA HIS A 102 -6.19 -9.30 -28.99
C HIS A 102 -4.67 -9.07 -29.20
N SER A 103 -4.29 -8.04 -29.95
CA SER A 103 -2.91 -7.52 -30.06
C SER A 103 -2.66 -6.33 -29.11
N ARG A 104 -1.44 -6.21 -28.56
CA ARG A 104 -1.04 -5.14 -27.60
C ARG A 104 0.40 -4.68 -27.86
N ASN A 105 0.63 -3.74 -28.78
CA ASN A 105 1.99 -3.43 -29.26
C ASN A 105 2.68 -2.15 -28.71
N VAL A 106 4.03 -2.13 -28.75
CA VAL A 106 5.01 -1.10 -28.35
C VAL A 106 6.09 -0.99 -29.43
N ALA A 107 6.57 0.21 -29.75
CA ALA A 107 7.56 0.45 -30.83
C ALA A 107 9.02 0.14 -30.44
N LEU A 108 9.68 -0.79 -31.14
CA LEU A 108 11.07 -1.26 -31.03
C LEU A 108 11.95 -0.81 -32.22
N GLU A 109 13.26 -0.63 -32.00
CA GLU A 109 14.26 -0.28 -33.02
C GLU A 109 15.10 -1.49 -33.49
N ASN A 110 15.34 -1.62 -34.81
CA ASN A 110 16.09 -2.72 -35.44
C ASN A 110 17.60 -2.70 -35.12
N ARG A 111 18.17 -3.86 -34.75
CA ARG A 111 19.62 -4.06 -34.57
C ARG A 111 20.25 -4.76 -35.77
N ASP A 112 20.89 -3.99 -36.64
CA ASP A 112 22.08 -4.44 -37.36
C ASP A 112 22.97 -3.25 -37.76
N VAL A 113 24.25 -3.30 -37.39
CA VAL A 113 25.26 -2.29 -37.71
C VAL A 113 26.34 -2.94 -38.57
N THR A 114 26.51 -2.44 -39.80
CA THR A 114 27.79 -2.48 -40.52
C THR A 114 27.99 -1.25 -41.42
N GLU A 115 29.04 -0.48 -41.08
CA GLU A 115 29.99 0.28 -41.92
C GLU A 115 29.60 1.39 -42.92
N THR A 116 30.10 2.60 -42.59
CA THR A 116 30.81 3.65 -43.39
C THR A 116 30.25 4.18 -44.72
N SER A 117 30.04 5.51 -44.84
CA SER A 117 30.89 6.48 -45.60
C SER A 117 30.18 7.78 -46.10
N HIS A 118 30.84 8.93 -45.85
CA HIS A 118 31.01 10.21 -46.62
C HIS A 118 29.86 11.05 -47.27
N LEU A 119 29.73 12.31 -46.78
CA LEU A 119 29.61 13.66 -47.42
C LEU A 119 28.77 13.88 -48.72
N THR A 120 27.82 14.84 -48.83
CA THR A 120 28.00 16.30 -49.15
C THR A 120 26.63 17.05 -49.35
N PRO A 121 26.57 18.41 -49.42
CA PRO A 121 25.37 19.26 -49.26
C PRO A 121 24.87 20.01 -50.52
N ASN A 122 23.56 20.37 -50.60
CA ASN A 122 23.00 21.64 -51.16
C ASN A 122 21.46 21.59 -51.29
N GLN A 123 20.74 22.54 -50.67
CA GLN A 123 20.07 23.72 -51.27
C GLN A 123 18.79 23.43 -52.09
N LEU A 124 17.64 23.93 -51.61
CA LEU A 124 16.79 24.94 -52.26
C LEU A 124 15.42 25.07 -51.55
N ALA A 125 15.20 26.23 -50.91
CA ALA A 125 13.87 26.82 -50.68
C ALA A 125 13.57 27.83 -51.81
N PRO A 126 12.30 28.20 -52.09
CA PRO A 126 11.73 29.42 -51.48
C PRO A 126 10.20 29.33 -51.19
N ASN A 127 9.76 29.67 -49.97
CA ASN A 127 9.15 30.95 -49.53
C ASN A 127 7.81 31.38 -50.16
N VAL A 128 6.75 31.40 -49.33
CA VAL A 128 5.80 32.54 -49.27
C VAL A 128 5.52 32.90 -47.80
N SER A 129 5.78 34.18 -47.51
CA SER A 129 5.70 35.04 -46.32
C SER A 129 4.47 34.84 -45.41
N LYS A 130 4.53 34.89 -44.07
CA LYS A 130 5.06 35.88 -43.10
C LYS A 130 4.34 37.24 -43.13
N ILE A 131 3.46 37.49 -42.15
CA ILE A 131 3.08 38.83 -41.65
C ILE A 131 3.09 38.81 -40.10
N LEU A 132 4.07 39.56 -39.56
CA LEU A 132 4.17 40.37 -38.33
C LEU A 132 3.64 39.79 -36.99
N ALA A 133 4.48 39.37 -36.03
CA ALA A 133 5.38 40.14 -35.15
C ALA A 133 4.65 41.04 -34.11
N THR A 134 4.60 40.59 -32.85
CA THR A 134 5.00 41.29 -31.60
C THR A 134 4.40 40.56 -30.40
N GLY A 135 5.23 40.02 -29.50
CA GLY A 135 4.79 39.51 -28.20
C GLY A 135 5.73 38.46 -27.61
N ASN A 136 6.33 38.77 -26.46
CA ASN A 136 6.95 37.78 -25.58
C ASN A 136 5.87 36.76 -25.16
N TYR A 137 5.92 35.56 -25.73
CA TYR A 137 5.26 34.39 -25.16
C TYR A 137 6.30 33.28 -25.06
N SER A 138 6.90 33.16 -23.88
CA SER A 138 7.55 31.91 -23.49
C SER A 138 6.44 30.89 -23.28
N LEU A 139 6.09 30.16 -24.33
CA LEU A 139 5.10 29.10 -24.32
C LEU A 139 5.62 27.97 -23.42
N THR A 140 5.24 27.99 -22.15
CA THR A 140 5.22 26.81 -21.28
C THR A 140 4.40 25.71 -21.96
N PRO A 141 4.81 24.43 -21.94
CA PRO A 141 4.13 23.40 -22.70
C PRO A 141 2.66 23.29 -22.24
N GLN A 142 1.73 23.53 -23.15
CA GLN A 142 0.27 23.51 -22.96
C GLN A 142 -0.24 22.06 -22.83
N SER A 143 0.37 21.25 -21.96
CA SER A 143 -0.02 19.85 -21.77
C SER A 143 0.34 19.34 -20.37
N GLU A 144 -0.39 18.33 -19.91
CA GLU A 144 -0.27 17.76 -18.57
C GLU A 144 -0.41 16.24 -18.61
N TRP A 145 0.01 15.54 -17.55
CA TRP A 145 -0.29 14.12 -17.39
C TRP A 145 -1.64 13.92 -16.72
N VAL A 146 -2.48 13.09 -17.31
CA VAL A 146 -3.83 12.80 -16.81
C VAL A 146 -4.00 11.30 -16.77
N LYS A 147 -4.43 10.78 -15.63
CA LYS A 147 -4.82 9.36 -15.50
C LYS A 147 -6.05 9.08 -16.35
N VAL A 148 -6.19 7.84 -16.84
CA VAL A 148 -7.27 7.46 -17.76
C VAL A 148 -8.66 7.75 -17.21
N GLU A 149 -8.91 7.56 -15.91
CA GLU A 149 -10.23 7.85 -15.31
C GLU A 149 -10.60 9.35 -15.30
N ASP A 150 -9.60 10.24 -15.39
CA ASP A 150 -9.80 11.69 -15.41
C ASP A 150 -9.83 12.26 -16.84
N LEU A 151 -9.53 11.44 -17.85
CA LEU A 151 -9.74 11.82 -19.25
C LEU A 151 -11.24 11.97 -19.52
N LYS A 152 -11.56 12.84 -20.47
CA LYS A 152 -12.94 13.08 -20.92
C LYS A 152 -13.03 12.92 -22.42
N LEU A 153 -14.23 12.61 -22.90
CA LEU A 153 -14.51 12.69 -24.33
C LEU A 153 -14.08 14.04 -24.88
N ARG A 154 -13.40 14.02 -26.03
CA ARG A 154 -12.79 15.17 -26.72
C ARG A 154 -11.51 15.71 -26.09
N ASP A 155 -11.02 15.14 -24.99
CA ASP A 155 -9.65 15.41 -24.55
C ASP A 155 -8.68 14.99 -25.66
N GLN A 156 -7.59 15.73 -25.79
CA GLN A 156 -6.57 15.48 -26.81
C GLN A 156 -5.31 14.94 -26.17
N VAL A 157 -4.81 13.77 -26.60
CA VAL A 157 -3.63 13.09 -26.05
C VAL A 157 -2.47 13.01 -27.04
N LEU A 158 -1.24 13.12 -26.55
CA LEU A 158 -0.03 13.26 -27.38
C LEU A 158 0.27 11.95 -28.13
N ARG A 159 0.42 12.05 -29.45
CA ARG A 159 0.85 10.95 -30.33
C ARG A 159 2.36 10.92 -30.52
N SER A 160 2.87 9.80 -31.01
CA SER A 160 4.30 9.53 -31.25
C SER A 160 4.94 10.43 -32.32
N ASP A 161 4.16 11.02 -33.23
CA ASP A 161 4.61 11.99 -34.23
C ASP A 161 4.58 13.45 -33.71
N GLY A 162 4.13 13.65 -32.48
CA GLY A 162 3.96 14.97 -31.86
C GLY A 162 2.61 15.63 -32.16
N SER A 163 1.73 14.98 -32.93
CA SER A 163 0.34 15.41 -33.09
C SER A 163 -0.52 15.02 -31.88
N TRP A 164 -1.80 15.36 -31.91
CA TRP A 164 -2.75 15.09 -30.82
C TRP A 164 -3.92 14.24 -31.32
N GLY A 165 -4.17 13.11 -30.66
CA GLY A 165 -5.32 12.24 -30.90
C GLY A 165 -6.47 12.54 -29.95
N THR A 166 -7.69 12.31 -30.39
CA THR A 166 -8.91 12.69 -29.67
C THR A 166 -9.46 11.49 -28.91
N VAL A 167 -9.80 11.66 -27.64
CA VAL A 167 -10.53 10.65 -26.88
C VAL A 167 -11.98 10.59 -27.35
N THR A 168 -12.38 9.47 -27.95
CA THR A 168 -13.73 9.26 -28.52
C THR A 168 -14.58 8.30 -27.69
N GLY A 169 -13.97 7.52 -26.81
CA GLY A 169 -14.66 6.61 -25.88
C GLY A 169 -13.85 6.36 -24.61
N ILE A 170 -14.52 6.33 -23.46
CA ILE A 170 -13.93 5.89 -22.18
C ILE A 170 -14.98 5.08 -21.44
N TYR A 171 -14.68 3.81 -21.19
CA TYR A 171 -15.56 2.94 -20.40
C TYR A 171 -14.72 2.03 -19.52
N TYR A 172 -15.10 1.86 -18.26
CA TYR A 172 -14.49 0.82 -17.42
C TYR A 172 -15.30 -0.46 -17.53
N TYR A 173 -14.62 -1.58 -17.42
CA TYR A 173 -15.27 -2.89 -17.38
C TYR A 173 -14.50 -3.82 -16.46
N ASN A 174 -15.24 -4.69 -15.78
CA ASN A 174 -14.64 -5.75 -14.99
C ASN A 174 -14.23 -6.89 -15.93
N THR A 175 -13.11 -7.51 -15.62
CA THR A 175 -12.55 -8.63 -16.38
C THR A 175 -12.14 -9.72 -15.40
N GLU A 176 -12.05 -10.97 -15.89
CA GLU A 176 -11.26 -11.97 -15.18
C GLU A 176 -9.84 -11.42 -14.97
N PRO A 177 -9.13 -11.73 -13.86
CA PRO A 177 -7.80 -11.20 -13.59
C PRO A 177 -6.90 -11.23 -14.83
N THR A 178 -6.68 -10.06 -15.42
CA THR A 178 -6.05 -9.91 -16.73
C THR A 178 -4.66 -9.36 -16.55
N LYS A 179 -3.67 -9.99 -17.18
CA LYS A 179 -2.30 -9.50 -17.17
C LYS A 179 -2.21 -8.14 -17.85
N VAL A 180 -1.53 -7.21 -17.21
CA VAL A 180 -1.18 -5.87 -17.71
C VAL A 180 0.31 -5.67 -17.50
N TYR A 181 0.92 -4.82 -18.32
CA TYR A 181 2.37 -4.66 -18.37
C TYR A 181 2.76 -3.18 -18.30
N ASN A 182 3.96 -2.89 -17.84
CA ASN A 182 4.56 -1.56 -17.82
C ASN A 182 6.09 -1.71 -18.00
N LEU A 183 6.81 -0.64 -18.32
CA LEU A 183 8.26 -0.66 -18.53
C LEU A 183 8.91 0.61 -18.02
N GLU A 184 10.16 0.55 -17.55
CA GLU A 184 10.99 1.70 -17.24
C GLU A 184 12.03 1.90 -18.32
N VAL A 185 12.32 3.15 -18.69
CA VAL A 185 13.31 3.52 -19.71
C VAL A 185 14.39 4.40 -19.11
N GLU A 186 15.59 4.37 -19.66
CA GLU A 186 16.71 5.19 -19.19
C GLU A 186 16.42 6.68 -19.39
N ASP A 187 16.85 7.53 -18.43
CA ASP A 187 16.72 9.00 -18.38
C ASP A 187 15.31 9.60 -18.35
N ASN A 188 14.35 8.97 -19.03
CA ASN A 188 12.96 9.38 -19.13
C ASN A 188 12.05 8.46 -18.32
N HIS A 189 10.81 8.91 -18.11
CA HIS A 189 9.79 8.10 -17.45
C HIS A 189 8.59 7.93 -18.36
N THR A 190 8.82 7.89 -19.67
CA THR A 190 7.77 7.89 -20.67
C THR A 190 8.09 6.88 -21.76
N TYR A 191 7.05 6.35 -22.38
CA TYR A 191 7.17 5.47 -23.53
C TYR A 191 5.90 5.57 -24.41
N VAL A 192 5.93 4.95 -25.58
CA VAL A 192 4.84 4.97 -26.56
C VAL A 192 4.12 3.62 -26.57
N VAL A 193 2.78 3.63 -26.57
CA VAL A 193 1.91 2.44 -26.62
C VAL A 193 0.84 2.55 -27.71
N GLY A 194 0.36 1.41 -28.22
CA GLY A 194 -0.62 1.37 -29.31
C GLY A 194 -0.02 1.75 -30.66
N GLY A 195 -0.88 2.13 -31.59
CA GLY A 195 -0.55 2.54 -32.95
C GLY A 195 -0.66 1.42 -33.99
N ASP A 196 -1.30 0.29 -33.67
CA ASP A 196 -1.47 -0.82 -34.62
C ASP A 196 -2.52 -0.52 -35.71
N ILE A 197 -3.47 0.41 -35.45
CA ILE A 197 -4.44 0.85 -36.44
C ILE A 197 -3.86 1.95 -37.35
N PHE A 198 -3.27 2.99 -36.76
CA PHE A 198 -2.86 4.20 -37.50
C PHE A 198 -1.35 4.35 -37.72
N GLY A 199 -0.52 3.44 -37.21
CA GLY A 199 0.94 3.60 -37.18
C GLY A 199 1.42 4.68 -36.21
N LEU A 200 0.53 5.22 -35.36
CA LEU A 200 0.77 6.33 -34.45
C LEU A 200 0.37 5.92 -33.03
N GLY A 201 1.37 5.64 -32.19
CA GLY A 201 1.15 5.32 -30.78
C GLY A 201 0.99 6.58 -29.91
N TYR A 202 0.73 6.37 -28.63
CA TYR A 202 0.40 7.41 -27.66
C TYR A 202 1.39 7.43 -26.50
N VAL A 203 1.71 8.63 -26.00
CA VAL A 203 2.71 8.81 -24.94
C VAL A 203 2.11 8.59 -23.56
N VAL A 204 2.74 7.69 -22.79
CA VAL A 204 2.39 7.34 -21.41
C VAL A 204 3.57 7.54 -20.44
N HIS A 205 3.33 7.48 -19.11
CA HIS A 205 4.34 7.80 -18.06
C HIS A 205 4.44 6.77 -16.90
N ASN A 206 5.62 6.66 -16.26
CA ASN A 206 5.99 5.77 -15.14
C ASN A 206 6.06 6.49 -13.76
N TYR A 207 5.78 5.81 -12.64
CA TYR A 207 5.81 6.42 -11.29
C TYR A 207 7.26 6.46 -10.64
N ASP A 208 7.59 7.50 -9.85
CA ASP A 208 8.90 8.25 -9.73
C ASP A 208 10.08 7.75 -8.82
N GLN A 209 11.20 7.29 -9.39
CA GLN A 209 12.49 6.92 -8.71
C GLN A 209 13.43 8.12 -8.42
N LYS A 210 13.30 9.24 -9.14
CA LYS A 210 14.26 10.37 -9.08
C LYS A 210 14.23 11.13 -7.75
N MET A 211 13.07 11.24 -7.09
CA MET A 211 12.97 11.88 -5.78
C MET A 211 13.79 11.13 -4.72
N ARG A 212 13.75 9.80 -4.74
CA ARG A 212 14.50 8.96 -3.79
C ARG A 212 16.00 9.15 -3.96
N ASP A 213 16.48 9.19 -5.19
CA ASP A 213 17.91 9.35 -5.46
C ASP A 213 18.44 10.70 -4.98
N VAL A 214 17.65 11.78 -5.13
CA VAL A 214 18.01 13.10 -4.60
C VAL A 214 18.10 13.09 -3.08
N LEU A 215 17.10 12.51 -2.42
CA LEU A 215 17.09 12.38 -0.97
C LEU A 215 18.22 11.48 -0.48
N ALA A 216 18.62 10.45 -1.21
CA ALA A 216 19.64 9.49 -0.80
C ALA A 216 21.11 9.91 -1.04
N LYS A 217 21.39 11.05 -1.68
CA LYS A 217 22.75 11.55 -2.01
C LYS A 217 23.58 11.99 -0.79
N VAL A 218 23.96 11.06 0.09
CA VAL A 218 24.64 11.35 1.38
C VAL A 218 25.94 12.17 1.29
N ASN A 219 26.62 12.18 0.14
CA ASN A 219 27.84 12.97 -0.08
C ASN A 219 27.54 14.44 -0.46
N THR A 220 26.28 14.78 -0.71
CA THR A 220 25.82 16.14 -0.96
C THR A 220 25.32 16.75 0.36
N PRO A 221 25.64 18.02 0.66
CA PRO A 221 25.14 18.68 1.87
C PRO A 221 23.63 18.58 2.01
N VAL A 222 23.13 18.40 3.25
CA VAL A 222 21.69 18.27 3.55
C VAL A 222 20.88 19.43 2.95
N LYS A 223 21.40 20.66 3.05
CA LYS A 223 20.76 21.85 2.48
C LYS A 223 20.56 21.74 0.96
N ASP A 224 21.57 21.24 0.25
CA ASP A 224 21.55 21.16 -1.21
C ASP A 224 20.65 20.02 -1.68
N ARG A 225 20.68 18.88 -0.98
CA ARG A 225 19.72 17.78 -1.20
C ARG A 225 18.27 18.24 -1.00
N ILE A 226 17.99 19.01 0.06
CA ILE A 226 16.65 19.58 0.29
C ILE A 226 16.28 20.54 -0.85
N ALA A 227 17.20 21.40 -1.28
CA ALA A 227 16.97 22.32 -2.39
C ALA A 227 16.71 21.58 -3.72
N MET A 228 17.45 20.50 -4.01
CA MET A 228 17.25 19.64 -5.17
C MET A 228 15.95 18.84 -5.09
N ALA A 229 15.55 18.39 -3.90
CA ALA A 229 14.27 17.73 -3.71
C ALA A 229 13.15 18.74 -4.00
N GLN A 230 13.22 19.90 -3.34
CA GLN A 230 12.29 21.02 -3.47
C GLN A 230 12.33 21.73 -4.83
N SER A 231 13.28 21.46 -5.72
CA SER A 231 13.22 21.98 -7.09
C SER A 231 12.20 21.24 -7.94
N ARG A 232 11.75 20.05 -7.50
CA ARG A 232 10.73 19.26 -8.20
C ARG A 232 9.34 19.82 -7.93
N GLU A 233 8.53 19.97 -8.98
CA GLU A 233 7.14 20.45 -8.85
C GLU A 233 6.22 19.41 -8.22
N SER A 234 6.48 18.11 -8.45
CA SER A 234 5.75 17.02 -7.81
C SER A 234 6.59 15.75 -7.73
N PHE A 235 6.10 14.77 -6.98
CA PHE A 235 6.56 13.38 -7.01
C PHE A 235 5.48 12.47 -6.43
N ASP A 236 5.59 11.16 -6.69
CA ASP A 236 4.65 10.18 -6.18
C ASP A 236 5.24 9.35 -5.05
N PHE A 237 4.47 9.17 -3.98
CA PHE A 237 4.87 8.41 -2.80
C PHE A 237 3.64 7.96 -1.99
N GLU A 238 3.65 6.71 -1.52
CA GLU A 238 2.51 6.04 -0.84
C GLU A 238 1.18 6.07 -1.61
N GLY A 239 1.22 6.01 -2.94
CA GLY A 239 0.02 6.05 -3.77
C GLY A 239 -0.64 7.43 -3.82
N SER A 240 0.07 8.49 -3.44
CA SER A 240 -0.34 9.89 -3.59
C SER A 240 0.63 10.66 -4.47
N THR A 241 0.11 11.57 -5.29
CA THR A 241 0.91 12.61 -5.96
C THR A 241 1.04 13.82 -5.03
N TRP A 242 2.29 14.13 -4.69
CA TRP A 242 2.71 15.19 -3.80
C TRP A 242 3.12 16.39 -4.64
N ILE A 243 2.38 17.50 -4.58
CA ILE A 243 2.60 18.70 -5.40
C ILE A 243 3.27 19.77 -4.54
N ARG A 244 4.38 20.32 -4.98
CA ARG A 244 5.09 21.39 -4.28
C ARG A 244 4.17 22.61 -4.10
N LYS A 245 4.10 23.09 -2.86
CA LYS A 245 3.38 24.27 -2.40
C LYS A 245 4.24 25.03 -1.39
N GLY A 246 3.79 26.23 -1.01
CA GLY A 246 4.55 27.12 -0.14
C GLY A 246 5.68 27.84 -0.88
N GLY A 247 6.46 28.64 -0.15
CA GLY A 247 7.43 29.59 -0.73
C GLY A 247 6.89 31.02 -0.85
N GLU A 248 5.58 31.21 -0.75
CA GLU A 248 4.97 32.55 -0.76
C GLU A 248 5.33 33.36 0.51
N PRO A 249 5.56 34.68 0.40
CA PRO A 249 5.77 35.53 1.56
C PRO A 249 4.54 35.55 2.48
N ILE A 250 4.71 35.10 3.72
CA ILE A 250 3.70 35.30 4.76
C ILE A 250 3.78 36.78 5.16
N LEU A 251 2.72 37.55 4.89
CA LEU A 251 2.68 38.97 5.21
C LEU A 251 1.99 39.19 6.56
N ASP A 252 2.50 40.11 7.38
CA ASP A 252 1.76 40.65 8.51
C ASP A 252 0.60 41.54 8.04
N LYS A 253 -0.22 42.02 8.99
CA LYS A 253 -1.35 42.92 8.72
C LYS A 253 -0.96 44.24 8.04
N LYS A 254 0.34 44.54 7.92
CA LYS A 254 0.91 45.74 7.29
C LYS A 254 1.64 45.42 5.97
N GLY A 255 1.54 44.18 5.48
CA GLY A 255 2.17 43.77 4.22
C GLY A 255 3.67 43.45 4.35
N LYS A 256 4.21 43.25 5.56
CA LYS A 256 5.61 42.91 5.78
C LYS A 256 5.80 41.40 5.90
N VAL A 257 6.81 40.85 5.20
CA VAL A 257 7.16 39.42 5.28
C VAL A 257 7.55 39.03 6.72
N ILE A 258 6.91 37.97 7.26
CA ILE A 258 7.14 37.41 8.59
C ILE A 258 7.36 35.88 8.51
N GLY A 259 8.24 35.34 9.34
CA GLY A 259 8.48 33.88 9.44
C GLY A 259 9.32 33.25 8.32
N LYS A 260 9.54 31.93 8.40
CA LYS A 260 10.15 31.15 7.32
C LYS A 260 9.10 30.86 6.25
N GLN A 261 9.51 30.82 4.99
CA GLN A 261 8.68 30.38 3.85
C GLN A 261 8.97 28.89 3.57
N PRO A 262 8.38 27.94 4.31
CA PRO A 262 8.65 26.53 4.05
C PRO A 262 8.05 26.15 2.69
N HIS A 263 8.87 25.55 1.84
CA HIS A 263 8.35 24.70 0.78
C HIS A 263 7.94 23.37 1.40
N TYR A 264 6.79 22.87 0.98
CA TYR A 264 6.26 21.57 1.35
C TYR A 264 5.62 20.95 0.12
N TYR A 265 5.36 19.66 0.17
CA TYR A 265 4.53 19.03 -0.84
C TYR A 265 3.15 18.78 -0.27
N GLU A 266 2.13 19.05 -1.05
CA GLU A 266 0.73 18.87 -0.69
C GLU A 266 0.16 17.74 -1.54
N SER A 267 -0.40 16.70 -0.91
CA SER A 267 -1.12 15.66 -1.64
C SER A 267 -2.44 16.22 -2.17
N ALA A 268 -2.95 15.68 -3.28
CA ALA A 268 -4.28 16.04 -3.79
C ALA A 268 -5.36 15.76 -2.73
N SER A 269 -5.23 14.63 -2.06
CA SER A 269 -6.11 14.17 -1.00
C SER A 269 -5.43 13.04 -0.22
N ASN A 270 -5.75 12.94 1.07
CA ASN A 270 -5.47 11.81 1.93
C ASN A 270 -6.74 10.97 2.12
N GLN A 271 -6.66 9.95 2.97
CA GLN A 271 -7.78 9.05 3.32
C GLN A 271 -9.01 9.74 3.99
N TYR A 272 -9.01 11.07 4.11
CA TYR A 272 -10.10 11.89 4.67
C TYR A 272 -10.59 12.97 3.70
N HIS A 273 -10.23 12.90 2.41
CA HIS A 273 -10.56 13.95 1.43
C HIS A 273 -9.96 15.32 1.76
N LYS A 274 -8.89 15.35 2.57
CA LYS A 274 -8.12 16.55 2.92
C LYS A 274 -6.72 16.41 2.35
N SER A 275 -6.05 17.51 2.06
CA SER A 275 -4.64 17.39 1.66
C SER A 275 -3.73 17.14 2.87
N ASP A 276 -2.73 16.29 2.66
CA ASP A 276 -1.59 16.17 3.57
C ASP A 276 -0.47 17.10 3.13
N ARG A 277 0.34 17.53 4.08
CA ARG A 277 1.57 18.29 3.84
C ARG A 277 2.77 17.47 4.24
N LEU A 278 3.67 17.27 3.30
CA LEU A 278 4.93 16.57 3.46
C LEU A 278 6.07 17.58 3.43
N TYR A 279 6.72 17.75 4.57
CA TYR A 279 7.86 18.66 4.74
C TYR A 279 9.15 17.87 4.62
N ILE A 280 10.04 18.30 3.73
CA ILE A 280 11.40 17.76 3.64
C ILE A 280 12.29 18.66 4.47
N GLU A 281 12.83 18.13 5.57
CA GLU A 281 13.57 18.92 6.55
C GLU A 281 14.78 18.17 7.10
N PRO A 282 15.77 18.87 7.69
CA PRO A 282 16.83 18.20 8.42
C PRO A 282 16.25 17.43 9.61
N THR A 283 16.86 16.27 9.90
CA THR A 283 16.75 15.56 11.18
C THR A 283 17.11 16.48 12.35
N ALA A 284 16.65 16.15 13.56
CA ALA A 284 16.82 17.00 14.74
C ALA A 284 18.29 17.29 15.09
N ASP A 285 19.21 16.38 14.78
CA ASP A 285 20.66 16.56 14.95
C ASP A 285 21.33 17.26 13.75
N GLY A 286 20.57 17.55 12.70
CA GLY A 286 21.02 18.22 11.48
C GLY A 286 21.90 17.38 10.56
N LYS A 287 22.12 16.10 10.86
CA LYS A 287 23.08 15.26 10.12
C LYS A 287 22.51 14.67 8.84
N ASP A 288 21.18 14.54 8.77
CA ASP A 288 20.50 13.94 7.63
C ASP A 288 19.13 14.56 7.34
N ILE A 289 18.38 14.00 6.37
CA ILE A 289 17.03 14.43 5.98
C ILE A 289 15.97 13.50 6.57
N GLN A 290 14.87 14.10 7.00
CA GLN A 290 13.60 13.43 7.28
C GLN A 290 12.47 14.09 6.48
N LEU A 291 11.39 13.35 6.27
CA LEU A 291 10.14 13.88 5.74
C LEU A 291 9.06 13.79 6.80
N ARG A 292 8.37 14.90 7.09
CA ARG A 292 7.24 14.91 8.04
C ARG A 292 5.94 15.12 7.31
N GLN A 293 5.03 14.15 7.40
CA GLN A 293 3.67 14.24 6.90
C GLN A 293 2.73 14.70 8.01
N LEU A 294 1.96 15.74 7.73
CA LEU A 294 0.92 16.29 8.61
C LEU A 294 -0.36 16.48 7.80
N GLN A 295 -1.51 16.20 8.41
CA GLN A 295 -2.78 16.62 7.82
C GLN A 295 -2.91 18.14 7.86
N ARG A 296 -3.29 18.77 6.75
CA ARG A 296 -3.42 20.24 6.63
C ARG A 296 -4.35 20.86 7.67
N GLU A 297 -5.42 20.17 8.03
CA GLU A 297 -6.47 20.68 8.92
C GLU A 297 -6.40 20.08 10.34
N GLY A 298 -5.60 19.05 10.57
CA GLY A 298 -5.37 18.45 11.90
C GLY A 298 -6.61 17.86 12.60
N GLU A 299 -7.72 17.71 11.89
CA GLU A 299 -9.01 17.29 12.46
C GLU A 299 -9.13 15.76 12.62
N HIS A 300 -8.52 14.98 11.72
CA HIS A 300 -8.73 13.54 11.64
C HIS A 300 -7.59 12.70 12.20
N TYR A 301 -6.34 13.19 12.15
CA TYR A 301 -5.24 12.60 12.89
C TYR A 301 -4.22 13.66 13.33
N LYS A 302 -3.83 13.59 14.62
CA LYS A 302 -2.94 14.55 15.27
C LYS A 302 -1.46 14.14 15.21
N ASP A 303 -1.20 12.86 14.94
CA ASP A 303 0.14 12.30 14.93
C ASP A 303 0.86 12.55 13.61
N VAL A 304 2.14 12.88 13.69
CA VAL A 304 2.99 13.15 12.54
C VAL A 304 3.60 11.84 12.06
N LYS A 305 3.39 11.50 10.78
CA LYS A 305 4.11 10.39 10.15
C LYS A 305 5.48 10.88 9.68
N ILE A 306 6.55 10.26 10.18
CA ILE A 306 7.93 10.68 9.91
C ILE A 306 8.61 9.65 9.04
N TYR A 307 9.22 10.06 7.93
CA TYR A 307 10.02 9.20 7.07
C TYR A 307 11.48 9.62 7.08
N ASP A 308 12.40 8.68 6.85
CA ASP A 308 13.81 8.98 6.60
C ASP A 308 14.04 9.40 5.13
N LYS A 309 15.30 9.65 4.77
CA LYS A 309 15.74 10.00 3.42
C LYS A 309 15.46 8.95 2.33
N TYR A 310 15.17 7.71 2.71
CA TYR A 310 14.79 6.65 1.78
C TYR A 310 13.27 6.49 1.68
N LEU A 311 12.53 7.41 2.31
CA LEU A 311 11.08 7.36 2.49
C LEU A 311 10.63 6.16 3.34
N ASN A 312 11.50 5.69 4.24
CA ASN A 312 11.14 4.67 5.24
C ASN A 312 10.46 5.33 6.42
N TRP A 313 9.31 4.82 6.85
CA TRP A 313 8.65 5.31 8.05
C TRP A 313 9.46 5.01 9.33
N THR A 314 9.68 6.05 10.15
CA THR A 314 10.47 6.02 11.40
C THR A 314 9.67 6.48 12.63
N GLY A 315 8.38 6.78 12.46
CA GLY A 315 7.50 7.34 13.50
C GLY A 315 6.77 6.31 14.39
N ASN A 316 5.95 6.82 15.32
CA ASN A 316 5.05 6.00 16.15
C ASN A 316 4.07 5.23 15.25
N VAL A 317 3.90 3.93 15.48
CA VAL A 317 3.04 3.06 14.66
C VAL A 317 1.56 3.08 15.02
N ASP A 318 1.23 3.74 16.13
CA ASP A 318 -0.14 4.04 16.53
C ASP A 318 -0.65 5.25 15.73
N THR A 319 -0.73 5.09 14.41
CA THR A 319 -1.27 6.09 13.49
C THR A 319 -2.62 5.66 12.95
N ILE A 320 -3.52 6.63 12.83
CA ILE A 320 -4.86 6.43 12.27
C ILE A 320 -4.75 6.14 10.76
N GLY A 321 -5.44 5.09 10.30
CA GLY A 321 -5.55 4.71 8.89
C GLY A 321 -4.76 3.49 8.45
N ASN A 322 -4.36 3.51 7.18
CA ASN A 322 -3.62 2.43 6.54
C ASN A 322 -2.11 2.57 6.81
N LEU A 323 -1.49 1.50 7.34
CA LEU A 323 -0.03 1.36 7.44
C LEU A 323 0.55 0.89 6.10
N PRO A 324 1.86 1.13 5.85
CA PRO A 324 2.51 0.69 4.62
C PRO A 324 2.36 -0.82 4.40
N HIS A 325 2.02 -1.20 3.17
CA HIS A 325 1.99 -2.59 2.73
C HIS A 325 3.27 -2.91 1.95
N LEU A 326 3.83 -4.10 2.16
CA LEU A 326 4.95 -4.58 1.39
C LEU A 326 4.52 -4.91 -0.04
N ASN A 327 5.21 -4.32 -1.02
CA ASN A 327 5.17 -4.77 -2.40
C ASN A 327 6.47 -5.56 -2.69
N PRO A 328 6.42 -6.90 -2.75
CA PRO A 328 7.61 -7.73 -2.99
C PRO A 328 8.35 -7.47 -4.29
N SER A 329 7.66 -6.88 -5.28
CA SER A 329 8.22 -6.55 -6.59
C SER A 329 8.88 -5.17 -6.63
N ASP A 330 8.71 -4.35 -5.59
CA ASP A 330 9.36 -3.04 -5.44
C ASP A 330 10.58 -3.18 -4.49
N PRO A 331 11.82 -3.11 -5.01
CA PRO A 331 13.02 -3.23 -4.18
C PRO A 331 13.11 -2.19 -3.05
N ASN A 332 12.51 -1.00 -3.22
CA ASN A 332 12.46 0.02 -2.18
C ASN A 332 11.46 -0.36 -1.08
N SER A 333 10.30 -0.89 -1.46
CA SER A 333 9.33 -1.43 -0.50
C SER A 333 9.91 -2.61 0.28
N VAL A 334 10.62 -3.53 -0.40
CA VAL A 334 11.33 -4.64 0.26
C VAL A 334 12.37 -4.10 1.23
N ARG A 335 13.22 -3.18 0.77
CA ARG A 335 14.26 -2.58 1.62
C ARG A 335 13.69 -1.89 2.85
N PHE A 336 12.59 -1.14 2.70
CA PHE A 336 11.91 -0.51 3.83
C PHE A 336 11.55 -1.54 4.91
N HIS A 337 10.89 -2.63 4.51
CA HIS A 337 10.47 -3.67 5.44
C HIS A 337 11.67 -4.43 6.03
N VAL A 338 12.74 -4.64 5.26
CA VAL A 338 13.98 -5.25 5.77
C VAL A 338 14.64 -4.37 6.82
N ASP A 339 14.89 -3.09 6.52
CA ASP A 339 15.53 -2.15 7.44
C ASP A 339 14.70 -2.02 8.73
N TYR A 340 13.37 -1.98 8.59
CA TYR A 340 12.43 -1.95 9.70
C TYR A 340 12.51 -3.22 10.58
N THR A 341 12.50 -4.41 9.97
CA THR A 341 12.61 -5.68 10.70
C THR A 341 14.00 -5.86 11.32
N ASP A 342 15.08 -5.46 10.64
CA ASP A 342 16.47 -5.50 11.13
C ASP A 342 16.65 -4.64 12.39
N LYS A 343 16.05 -3.44 12.42
CA LYS A 343 16.08 -2.57 13.61
C LYS A 343 15.59 -3.33 14.84
N PHE A 344 14.42 -3.96 14.75
CA PHE A 344 13.89 -4.71 15.89
C PHE A 344 14.67 -5.99 16.16
N ALA A 345 15.15 -6.69 15.13
CA ALA A 345 15.99 -7.88 15.34
C ALA A 345 17.21 -7.58 16.23
N ASN A 346 17.90 -6.47 15.95
CA ASN A 346 19.02 -6.01 16.75
C ASN A 346 18.61 -5.62 18.19
N GLU A 347 17.49 -4.92 18.36
CA GLU A 347 16.97 -4.55 19.69
C GLU A 347 16.54 -5.77 20.52
N ARG A 348 16.11 -6.85 19.86
CA ARG A 348 15.52 -8.04 20.48
C ARG A 348 16.49 -9.22 20.59
N GLY A 349 17.68 -9.11 20.00
CA GLY A 349 18.77 -10.07 20.16
C GLY A 349 18.66 -11.34 19.31
N TYR A 350 17.94 -11.31 18.19
CA TYR A 350 17.95 -12.38 17.18
C TYR A 350 18.53 -11.88 15.86
N HIS A 351 19.11 -12.79 15.07
CA HIS A 351 19.96 -12.44 13.93
C HIS A 351 19.48 -13.10 12.64
N PHE A 352 19.68 -12.40 11.54
CA PHE A 352 19.31 -12.85 10.20
C PHE A 352 20.51 -13.27 9.36
N GLU A 353 20.27 -14.21 8.45
CA GLU A 353 21.23 -14.58 7.42
C GLU A 353 21.63 -13.33 6.60
N LYS A 354 22.92 -13.23 6.29
CA LYS A 354 23.48 -12.15 5.46
C LYS A 354 23.88 -12.69 4.09
N ASP A 355 23.78 -11.85 3.07
CA ASP A 355 24.29 -12.12 1.72
C ASP A 355 25.83 -11.94 1.66
N GLY A 356 26.42 -12.19 0.49
CA GLY A 356 27.87 -12.03 0.28
C GLY A 356 28.40 -10.61 0.48
N ASN A 357 27.52 -9.61 0.55
CA ASN A 357 27.83 -8.21 0.79
C ASN A 357 27.55 -7.78 2.24
N GLY A 358 27.18 -8.72 3.12
CA GLY A 358 26.86 -8.44 4.52
C GLY A 358 25.48 -7.82 4.75
N LYS A 359 24.61 -7.73 3.73
CA LYS A 359 23.23 -7.25 3.88
C LYS A 359 22.30 -8.39 4.26
N THR A 360 21.18 -8.09 4.90
CA THR A 360 20.17 -9.10 5.24
C THR A 360 19.62 -9.76 3.99
N LYS A 361 19.69 -11.09 3.94
CA LYS A 361 19.27 -11.88 2.79
C LYS A 361 17.75 -12.03 2.79
N THR A 362 17.12 -11.53 1.73
CA THR A 362 15.68 -11.65 1.51
C THR A 362 15.34 -12.79 0.57
N HIS A 363 14.17 -13.37 0.77
CA HIS A 363 13.62 -14.41 -0.07
C HIS A 363 12.16 -14.08 -0.40
N THR A 364 11.66 -14.65 -1.49
CA THR A 364 10.26 -14.55 -1.89
C THR A 364 9.68 -15.95 -2.08
N MET A 365 8.40 -16.11 -1.76
CA MET A 365 7.63 -17.32 -2.06
C MET A 365 6.25 -16.93 -2.60
N ASN A 366 5.64 -17.78 -3.42
CA ASN A 366 4.26 -17.60 -3.86
C ASN A 366 3.33 -18.30 -2.87
N VAL A 367 2.35 -17.58 -2.34
CA VAL A 367 1.34 -18.09 -1.40
C VAL A 367 -0.02 -17.58 -1.85
N ASP A 368 -0.94 -18.51 -2.13
CA ASP A 368 -2.29 -18.22 -2.62
C ASP A 368 -2.33 -17.38 -3.92
N GLY A 369 -1.27 -17.39 -4.73
CA GLY A 369 -1.15 -16.59 -5.96
C GLY A 369 -0.46 -15.25 -5.76
N GLU A 370 -0.14 -14.87 -4.52
CA GLU A 370 0.55 -13.62 -4.18
C GLU A 370 2.00 -13.87 -3.79
N SER A 371 2.91 -12.98 -4.19
CA SER A 371 4.28 -13.01 -3.68
C SER A 371 4.31 -12.59 -2.21
N ARG A 372 5.08 -13.30 -1.39
CA ARG A 372 5.36 -12.96 0.01
C ARG A 372 6.85 -12.99 0.25
N SER A 373 7.39 -11.95 0.88
CA SER A 373 8.81 -11.89 1.22
C SER A 373 9.07 -12.33 2.65
N TYR A 374 10.23 -12.94 2.87
CA TYR A 374 10.67 -13.40 4.18
C TYR A 374 12.19 -13.33 4.32
N ILE A 375 12.67 -13.43 5.55
CA ILE A 375 14.08 -13.48 5.93
C ILE A 375 14.29 -14.73 6.78
N ASN A 376 15.39 -15.46 6.57
CA ASN A 376 15.77 -16.56 7.45
C ASN A 376 16.61 -16.06 8.63
N THR A 377 16.40 -16.64 9.82
CA THR A 377 17.28 -16.40 10.96
C THR A 377 18.52 -17.28 10.85
N THR A 378 19.62 -16.87 11.48
CA THR A 378 20.91 -17.60 11.41
C THR A 378 20.87 -19.01 12.02
N ASP A 379 19.83 -19.33 12.78
CA ASP A 379 19.62 -20.60 13.48
C ASP A 379 18.50 -21.45 12.85
N GLY A 380 18.14 -21.19 11.59
CA GLY A 380 17.19 -22.02 10.82
C GLY A 380 15.72 -21.66 10.99
N GLY A 381 15.43 -20.50 11.55
CA GLY A 381 14.10 -19.91 11.63
C GLY A 381 13.76 -19.01 10.45
N ARG A 382 12.62 -18.31 10.56
CA ARG A 382 12.05 -17.48 9.49
C ARG A 382 11.21 -16.35 10.06
N VAL A 383 11.28 -15.19 9.44
CA VAL A 383 10.42 -14.02 9.69
C VAL A 383 9.79 -13.56 8.39
N LEU A 384 8.47 -13.42 8.37
CA LEU A 384 7.72 -12.87 7.25
C LEU A 384 7.78 -11.34 7.28
N LEU A 385 7.93 -10.73 6.11
CA LEU A 385 7.96 -9.29 5.92
C LEU A 385 6.56 -8.74 5.58
N GLY A 386 6.38 -7.43 5.72
CA GLY A 386 5.13 -6.74 5.35
C GLY A 386 4.07 -6.66 6.44
N TYR A 387 4.38 -7.13 7.65
CA TYR A 387 3.50 -7.03 8.80
C TYR A 387 3.97 -5.92 9.73
N THR A 388 3.07 -4.99 10.04
CA THR A 388 3.32 -3.87 10.95
C THR A 388 2.35 -3.95 12.11
N ALA A 389 2.86 -4.00 13.35
CA ALA A 389 1.99 -3.98 14.53
C ALA A 389 1.37 -2.60 14.75
N SER A 390 0.15 -2.60 15.30
CA SER A 390 -0.42 -1.46 16.02
C SER A 390 -0.68 -1.86 17.47
N THR A 391 -0.63 -0.91 18.40
CA THR A 391 -0.96 -1.19 19.80
C THR A 391 -2.47 -1.11 20.04
N GLN A 392 -2.91 -1.63 21.18
CA GLN A 392 -4.27 -1.48 21.68
C GLN A 392 -4.56 -0.09 22.27
N ARG A 393 -3.59 0.85 22.26
CA ARG A 393 -3.67 2.11 23.02
C ARG A 393 -4.66 3.13 22.46
N GLU A 394 -5.07 2.96 21.22
CA GLU A 394 -5.90 3.94 20.54
C GLU A 394 -7.38 3.71 20.84
N THR A 395 -7.99 4.70 21.49
CA THR A 395 -9.44 4.86 21.63
C THR A 395 -9.96 6.01 20.75
N TYR A 396 -9.16 6.52 19.81
CA TYR A 396 -9.53 7.72 19.06
C TYR A 396 -10.56 7.37 17.99
N TYR A 397 -11.82 7.42 18.38
CA TYR A 397 -12.94 7.47 17.46
C TYR A 397 -14.11 8.25 18.08
N GLN A 398 -14.86 8.95 17.24
CA GLN A 398 -15.96 9.89 17.55
C GLN A 398 -16.69 9.54 18.85
N ASP A 399 -16.34 10.24 19.93
CA ASP A 399 -17.13 10.57 21.12
C ASP A 399 -18.01 9.50 21.79
N LEU A 400 -17.86 8.21 21.47
CA LEU A 400 -18.56 7.14 22.18
C LEU A 400 -18.00 7.05 23.59
N THR A 401 -18.77 7.64 24.49
CA THR A 401 -18.41 7.79 25.88
C THR A 401 -19.60 7.31 26.69
N VAL A 402 -19.39 6.29 27.50
CA VAL A 402 -20.37 5.83 28.49
C VAL A 402 -19.76 6.11 29.86
N ASN A 403 -20.49 6.83 30.71
CA ASN A 403 -20.03 7.21 32.05
C ASN A 403 -18.63 7.89 32.06
N ASN A 404 -18.39 8.83 31.14
CA ASN A 404 -17.10 9.52 30.96
C ASN A 404 -15.91 8.61 30.59
N LYS A 405 -16.15 7.33 30.25
CA LYS A 405 -15.13 6.42 29.74
C LYS A 405 -15.29 6.25 28.23
N LYS A 406 -14.19 6.41 27.49
CA LYS A 406 -14.16 6.15 26.05
C LYS A 406 -14.35 4.67 25.77
N ILE A 407 -15.23 4.36 24.84
CA ILE A 407 -15.55 3.00 24.41
C ILE A 407 -15.37 2.88 22.90
N ILE A 408 -15.13 1.66 22.45
CA ILE A 408 -15.10 1.30 21.03
C ILE A 408 -16.52 0.99 20.55
N TYR A 409 -17.31 0.31 21.38
CA TYR A 409 -18.66 -0.13 21.03
C TYR A 409 -19.49 -0.36 22.30
N ASP A 410 -20.71 0.19 22.33
CA ASP A 410 -21.67 0.02 23.43
C ASP A 410 -22.20 -1.42 23.44
N ARG A 411 -22.24 -2.05 24.62
CA ARG A 411 -22.79 -3.39 24.78
C ARG A 411 -24.09 -3.31 25.59
N PRO A 412 -25.25 -3.20 24.91
CA PRO A 412 -26.54 -3.04 25.55
C PRO A 412 -26.76 -4.09 26.64
N PHE A 413 -27.37 -3.67 27.75
CA PHE A 413 -27.74 -4.53 28.88
C PHE A 413 -26.58 -5.14 29.69
N THR A 414 -25.32 -4.73 29.46
CA THR A 414 -24.16 -5.36 30.15
C THR A 414 -23.38 -4.46 31.09
N GLN A 415 -23.52 -3.13 31.01
CA GLN A 415 -22.63 -2.14 31.65
C GLN A 415 -21.13 -2.40 31.38
N ASN A 416 -20.81 -3.23 30.39
CA ASN A 416 -19.48 -3.79 30.16
C ASN A 416 -19.13 -3.64 28.68
N ASP A 417 -18.98 -2.38 28.28
CA ASP A 417 -18.73 -1.96 26.91
C ASP A 417 -17.39 -2.47 26.38
N LEU A 418 -17.29 -2.50 25.06
CA LEU A 418 -16.02 -2.81 24.41
C LEU A 418 -15.12 -1.58 24.48
N THR A 419 -13.88 -1.75 24.95
CA THR A 419 -12.88 -0.67 25.09
C THR A 419 -11.57 -1.08 24.45
N SER A 420 -10.62 -0.13 24.32
CA SER A 420 -9.24 -0.39 23.87
C SER A 420 -8.58 -1.58 24.58
N ASP A 421 -8.93 -1.82 25.84
CA ASP A 421 -8.33 -2.87 26.66
C ASP A 421 -8.72 -4.30 26.25
N GLY A 422 -9.73 -4.46 25.37
CA GLY A 422 -10.36 -5.74 25.09
C GLY A 422 -10.44 -6.13 23.61
N ILE A 423 -9.65 -5.49 22.73
CA ILE A 423 -9.75 -5.68 21.27
C ILE A 423 -8.59 -6.46 20.64
N CYS A 424 -7.78 -7.16 21.43
CA CYS A 424 -6.71 -8.01 20.91
C CYS A 424 -7.19 -9.03 19.84
N ASN A 425 -8.39 -9.59 20.02
CA ASN A 425 -9.07 -10.47 19.06
C ASN A 425 -9.38 -9.81 17.69
N ALA A 426 -9.23 -8.49 17.58
CA ALA A 426 -9.43 -7.72 16.37
C ALA A 426 -8.13 -7.08 15.86
N ARG A 427 -7.24 -6.65 16.77
CA ARG A 427 -5.92 -6.09 16.40
C ARG A 427 -5.04 -7.12 15.72
N ALA A 428 -4.95 -8.34 16.26
CA ALA A 428 -4.13 -9.38 15.68
C ALA A 428 -4.56 -9.80 14.25
N PRO A 429 -5.84 -10.13 13.98
CA PRO A 429 -6.28 -10.38 12.61
C PRO A 429 -6.20 -9.13 11.73
N GLY A 430 -6.41 -7.91 12.26
CA GLY A 430 -6.20 -6.67 11.52
C GLY A 430 -4.76 -6.51 11.02
N THR A 431 -3.76 -6.81 11.85
CA THR A 431 -2.35 -6.83 11.40
C THR A 431 -2.13 -7.83 10.26
N VAL A 432 -2.77 -9.00 10.31
CA VAL A 432 -2.65 -9.98 9.21
C VAL A 432 -3.36 -9.50 7.95
N MET A 433 -4.59 -8.99 8.04
CA MET A 433 -5.35 -8.45 6.90
C MET A 433 -4.58 -7.33 6.19
N GLN A 434 -3.99 -6.42 6.96
CA GLN A 434 -3.13 -5.35 6.45
C GLN A 434 -1.86 -5.88 5.79
N GLY A 435 -1.18 -6.85 6.42
CA GLY A 435 0.01 -7.47 5.83
C GLY A 435 -0.30 -8.24 4.55
N LEU A 436 -1.53 -8.71 4.39
CA LEU A 436 -2.05 -9.27 3.15
C LEU A 436 -2.56 -8.19 2.16
N GLY A 437 -2.42 -6.90 2.48
CA GLY A 437 -2.70 -5.79 1.56
C GLY A 437 -4.12 -5.25 1.61
N TYR A 438 -4.93 -5.61 2.63
CA TYR A 438 -6.19 -4.91 2.84
C TYR A 438 -5.95 -3.44 3.17
N LYS A 439 -6.66 -2.56 2.48
CA LYS A 439 -6.68 -1.12 2.74
C LYS A 439 -8.11 -0.74 3.08
N MET A 440 -8.29 -0.09 4.23
CA MET A 440 -9.57 0.53 4.57
C MET A 440 -9.89 1.65 3.58
N THR A 441 -11.15 1.77 3.20
CA THR A 441 -11.67 2.90 2.42
C THR A 441 -11.75 4.17 3.26
N ASP A 442 -11.85 5.33 2.63
CA ASP A 442 -11.98 6.62 3.33
C ASP A 442 -13.19 6.65 4.29
N ALA A 443 -14.30 6.03 3.90
CA ALA A 443 -15.47 5.87 4.75
C ALA A 443 -15.15 5.01 5.99
N GLN A 444 -14.45 3.90 5.81
CA GLN A 444 -14.06 3.03 6.91
C GLN A 444 -13.02 3.69 7.83
N VAL A 445 -12.03 4.39 7.28
CA VAL A 445 -11.07 5.14 8.12
C VAL A 445 -11.81 6.23 8.89
N LYS A 446 -12.76 6.94 8.25
CA LYS A 446 -13.59 7.95 8.91
C LYS A 446 -14.54 7.35 9.94
N GLU A 447 -14.95 6.09 9.81
CA GLU A 447 -15.88 5.40 10.71
C GLU A 447 -15.19 4.60 11.83
N PHE A 448 -13.95 4.20 11.63
CA PHE A 448 -13.27 3.29 12.56
C PHE A 448 -11.91 3.78 13.01
N GLY A 449 -11.29 4.70 12.28
CA GLY A 449 -9.94 5.19 12.54
C GLY A 449 -8.85 4.15 12.19
N THR A 450 -8.91 2.95 12.75
CA THR A 450 -7.95 1.88 12.50
C THR A 450 -8.62 0.55 12.19
N MET A 451 -7.89 -0.33 11.50
CA MET A 451 -8.38 -1.64 11.10
C MET A 451 -8.75 -2.51 12.31
N GLY A 452 -7.98 -2.41 13.40
CA GLY A 452 -8.28 -3.14 14.63
C GLY A 452 -9.60 -2.69 15.26
N VAL A 453 -9.93 -1.40 15.21
CA VAL A 453 -11.23 -0.88 15.69
C VAL A 453 -12.36 -1.31 14.77
N MET A 454 -12.15 -1.25 13.45
CA MET A 454 -13.12 -1.71 12.46
C MET A 454 -13.52 -3.16 12.70
N VAL A 455 -12.53 -4.05 12.76
CA VAL A 455 -12.74 -5.48 13.01
C VAL A 455 -13.39 -5.71 14.39
N ALA A 456 -13.02 -4.94 15.41
CA ALA A 456 -13.57 -5.05 16.76
C ALA A 456 -15.07 -4.74 16.78
N ARG A 457 -15.50 -3.66 16.11
CA ARG A 457 -16.91 -3.27 16.03
C ARG A 457 -17.73 -4.30 15.31
N THR A 458 -17.30 -4.71 14.12
CA THR A 458 -18.04 -5.71 13.36
C THR A 458 -18.08 -7.07 14.07
N SER A 459 -17.03 -7.44 14.80
CA SER A 459 -17.06 -8.61 15.68
C SER A 459 -18.08 -8.46 16.82
N GLN A 460 -18.19 -7.26 17.41
CA GLN A 460 -19.14 -6.99 18.49
C GLN A 460 -20.59 -6.89 18.00
N GLU A 461 -20.84 -6.34 16.81
CA GLU A 461 -22.15 -6.33 16.15
C GLU A 461 -22.68 -7.76 16.00
N TYR A 462 -21.84 -8.66 15.49
CA TYR A 462 -22.19 -10.08 15.44
C TYR A 462 -22.35 -10.67 16.84
N GLY A 463 -21.46 -10.35 17.79
CA GLY A 463 -21.60 -10.79 19.17
C GLY A 463 -22.93 -10.40 19.82
N ASN A 464 -23.47 -9.23 19.48
CA ASN A 464 -24.76 -8.75 19.97
C ASN A 464 -25.95 -9.58 19.47
N THR A 465 -25.82 -10.27 18.34
CA THR A 465 -26.87 -11.18 17.84
C THR A 465 -26.84 -12.55 18.54
N LEU A 466 -25.75 -12.88 19.24
CA LEU A 466 -25.56 -14.14 19.94
C LEU A 466 -26.06 -14.06 21.39
N THR A 467 -27.37 -14.16 21.58
CA THR A 467 -27.97 -14.20 22.91
C THR A 467 -28.21 -15.63 23.41
N SER A 468 -28.32 -15.79 24.73
CA SER A 468 -28.76 -17.04 25.34
C SER A 468 -30.28 -17.03 25.55
N PRO A 469 -30.98 -18.18 25.54
CA PRO A 469 -32.41 -18.22 25.80
C PRO A 469 -32.79 -17.47 27.09
N GLY A 470 -33.73 -16.53 27.00
CA GLY A 470 -34.16 -15.69 28.12
C GLY A 470 -33.24 -14.51 28.47
N SER A 471 -32.20 -14.24 27.69
CA SER A 471 -31.30 -13.10 27.87
C SER A 471 -31.27 -12.20 26.63
N LEU A 472 -31.24 -10.89 26.83
CA LEU A 472 -30.98 -9.90 25.77
C LEU A 472 -29.48 -9.58 25.65
N VAL A 473 -28.63 -10.22 26.47
CA VAL A 473 -27.20 -9.96 26.52
C VAL A 473 -26.48 -10.76 25.45
N GLY A 474 -25.89 -10.03 24.50
CA GLY A 474 -24.99 -10.61 23.50
C GLY A 474 -23.60 -10.97 24.04
N ARG A 475 -22.84 -11.72 23.25
CA ARG A 475 -21.48 -12.17 23.60
C ARG A 475 -20.42 -11.11 23.29
N LYS A 476 -19.33 -11.11 24.07
CA LYS A 476 -18.10 -10.39 23.70
C LYS A 476 -17.36 -11.19 22.61
N PRO A 477 -16.58 -10.54 21.73
CA PRO A 477 -15.74 -11.20 20.74
C PRO A 477 -14.86 -12.32 21.30
N SER A 478 -14.31 -12.15 22.52
CA SER A 478 -13.51 -13.19 23.21
C SER A 478 -14.27 -14.49 23.48
N ASN A 479 -15.60 -14.46 23.45
CA ASN A 479 -16.49 -15.58 23.75
C ASN A 479 -17.18 -16.11 22.48
N ILE A 480 -16.63 -15.77 21.31
CA ILE A 480 -17.10 -16.21 19.99
C ILE A 480 -15.99 -17.07 19.39
N THR A 481 -16.34 -18.19 18.75
CA THR A 481 -15.35 -19.05 18.10
C THR A 481 -14.69 -18.33 16.92
N ILE A 482 -13.43 -18.67 16.63
CA ILE A 482 -12.69 -18.04 15.51
C ILE A 482 -13.36 -18.33 14.17
N GLU A 483 -14.00 -19.48 14.01
CA GLU A 483 -14.76 -19.83 12.81
C GLU A 483 -15.99 -18.93 12.63
N ALA A 484 -16.71 -18.63 13.72
CA ALA A 484 -17.86 -17.75 13.67
C ALA A 484 -17.46 -16.29 13.43
N LEU A 485 -16.34 -15.84 14.02
CA LEU A 485 -15.73 -14.54 13.70
C LEU A 485 -15.26 -14.47 12.26
N SER A 486 -14.64 -15.52 11.74
CA SER A 486 -14.25 -15.62 10.34
C SER A 486 -15.45 -15.49 9.41
N ALA A 487 -16.53 -16.23 9.69
CA ALA A 487 -17.71 -16.28 8.85
C ALA A 487 -18.57 -14.99 8.91
N ASN A 488 -18.58 -14.28 10.04
CA ASN A 488 -19.51 -13.16 10.27
C ASN A 488 -18.83 -11.80 10.50
N SER A 489 -17.51 -11.76 10.65
CA SER A 489 -16.75 -10.52 10.77
C SER A 489 -15.68 -10.41 9.69
N PHE A 490 -14.70 -11.31 9.66
CA PHE A 490 -13.56 -11.20 8.73
C PHE A 490 -14.01 -11.32 7.26
N SER A 491 -15.02 -12.15 7.02
CA SER A 491 -15.65 -12.34 5.71
C SER A 491 -16.21 -11.07 5.10
N LYS A 492 -16.67 -10.11 5.92
CA LYS A 492 -17.20 -8.82 5.44
C LYS A 492 -16.13 -7.96 4.77
N TYR A 493 -14.85 -8.26 5.05
CA TYR A 493 -13.70 -7.57 4.47
C TYR A 493 -12.97 -8.43 3.43
N GLY A 494 -13.60 -9.53 2.98
CA GLY A 494 -13.01 -10.42 1.99
C GLY A 494 -11.94 -11.36 2.56
N PHE A 495 -11.95 -11.62 3.88
CA PHE A 495 -11.01 -12.55 4.50
C PHE A 495 -11.70 -13.77 5.11
N GLU A 496 -10.98 -14.88 5.15
CA GLU A 496 -11.44 -16.10 5.81
C GLU A 496 -10.29 -16.90 6.41
N ILE A 497 -10.63 -17.72 7.40
CA ILE A 497 -9.80 -18.84 7.83
C ILE A 497 -9.97 -19.96 6.79
N PRO A 498 -8.91 -20.37 6.08
CA PRO A 498 -9.01 -21.46 5.11
C PRO A 498 -9.31 -22.79 5.79
N LYS A 499 -9.78 -23.78 5.02
CA LYS A 499 -9.95 -25.15 5.52
C LYS A 499 -8.59 -25.68 6.01
N GLY A 500 -8.52 -26.11 7.28
CA GLY A 500 -7.28 -26.53 7.92
C GLY A 500 -6.38 -25.37 8.38
N GLY A 501 -6.81 -24.12 8.17
CA GLY A 501 -6.13 -22.90 8.59
C GLY A 501 -6.33 -22.54 10.06
N SER A 502 -6.88 -23.43 10.89
CA SER A 502 -6.96 -23.24 12.33
C SER A 502 -6.56 -24.50 13.10
N ILE A 503 -6.09 -24.29 14.33
CA ILE A 503 -5.79 -25.34 15.29
C ILE A 503 -6.22 -24.91 16.69
N TYR A 504 -6.74 -25.88 17.46
CA TYR A 504 -7.00 -25.74 18.88
C TYR A 504 -6.06 -26.65 19.68
N ASN A 505 -5.64 -26.19 20.86
CA ASN A 505 -4.84 -26.94 21.83
C ASN A 505 -5.55 -28.25 22.23
N GLY A 506 -6.88 -28.18 22.39
CA GLY A 506 -7.72 -29.30 22.81
C GLY A 506 -7.79 -29.50 24.33
N VAL A 507 -7.01 -28.73 25.10
CA VAL A 507 -7.11 -28.64 26.56
C VAL A 507 -7.45 -27.20 26.92
N SER A 508 -8.59 -26.98 27.54
CA SER A 508 -9.04 -25.65 27.96
C SER A 508 -8.19 -25.10 29.11
N LYS A 509 -8.09 -23.77 29.22
CA LYS A 509 -7.51 -23.14 30.41
C LYS A 509 -8.44 -23.43 31.60
N PRO A 510 -7.94 -24.02 32.70
CA PRO A 510 -8.77 -24.25 33.87
C PRO A 510 -9.10 -22.92 34.57
N ASP A 511 -10.30 -22.84 35.14
CA ASP A 511 -10.72 -21.70 35.94
C ASP A 511 -9.83 -21.57 37.18
N LYS A 512 -9.44 -20.33 37.53
CA LYS A 512 -8.68 -20.08 38.75
C LYS A 512 -9.47 -20.57 39.96
N ILE A 513 -8.82 -21.35 40.81
CA ILE A 513 -9.44 -21.86 42.04
C ILE A 513 -8.94 -21.08 43.26
N SER A 514 -9.84 -20.89 44.22
CA SER A 514 -9.55 -20.34 45.55
C SER A 514 -10.04 -21.31 46.64
N ARG A 515 -9.49 -21.17 47.85
CA ARG A 515 -9.90 -21.99 49.00
C ARG A 515 -11.26 -21.54 49.51
N GLY A 516 -12.17 -22.50 49.70
CA GLY A 516 -13.49 -22.23 50.24
C GLY A 516 -13.46 -21.89 51.74
N PRO A 517 -14.46 -21.16 52.28
CA PRO A 517 -14.47 -20.74 53.70
C PRO A 517 -14.45 -21.90 54.71
N LEU A 518 -14.98 -23.07 54.33
CA LEU A 518 -15.09 -24.26 55.17
C LEU A 518 -14.24 -25.43 54.63
N GLU A 519 -13.39 -25.17 53.64
CA GLU A 519 -12.59 -26.21 53.00
C GLU A 519 -11.34 -26.53 53.82
N SER A 520 -11.11 -27.82 54.07
CA SER A 520 -9.87 -28.27 54.71
C SER A 520 -8.68 -28.03 53.80
N GLU A 521 -7.50 -27.84 54.40
CA GLU A 521 -6.26 -27.60 53.66
C GLU A 521 -5.95 -28.74 52.69
N MET A 522 -6.08 -29.98 53.16
CA MET A 522 -5.91 -31.18 52.35
C MET A 522 -6.88 -31.26 51.15
N ALA A 523 -8.13 -30.80 51.29
CA ALA A 523 -9.07 -30.78 50.18
C ALA A 523 -8.70 -29.72 49.12
N PHE A 524 -8.26 -28.54 49.60
CA PHE A 524 -7.80 -27.47 48.71
C PHE A 524 -6.51 -27.87 47.97
N GLU A 525 -5.55 -28.49 48.66
CA GLU A 525 -4.30 -28.99 48.06
C GLU A 525 -4.56 -30.00 46.93
N ARG A 526 -5.49 -30.93 47.10
CA ARG A 526 -5.87 -31.88 46.03
C ARG A 526 -6.49 -31.18 44.83
N ARG A 527 -7.33 -30.15 45.03
CA ARG A 527 -7.86 -29.36 43.90
C ARG A 527 -6.77 -28.56 43.21
N MET A 528 -5.81 -28.01 43.97
CA MET A 528 -4.63 -27.34 43.43
C MET A 528 -3.76 -28.29 42.60
N GLU A 529 -3.60 -29.54 43.03
CA GLU A 529 -2.89 -30.55 42.24
C GLU A 529 -3.60 -30.83 40.90
N VAL A 530 -4.93 -31.01 40.90
CA VAL A 530 -5.71 -31.19 39.66
C VAL A 530 -5.61 -29.96 38.75
N TYR A 531 -5.71 -28.76 39.32
CA TYR A 531 -5.58 -27.49 38.60
C TYR A 531 -4.20 -27.35 37.94
N ASN A 532 -3.13 -27.61 38.69
CA ASN A 532 -1.75 -27.55 38.18
C ASN A 532 -1.51 -28.60 37.09
N ASN A 533 -1.99 -29.84 37.29
CA ASN A 533 -1.89 -30.89 36.28
C ASN A 533 -2.61 -30.52 34.97
N GLN A 534 -3.73 -29.80 35.04
CA GLN A 534 -4.42 -29.30 33.84
C GLN A 534 -3.62 -28.19 33.14
N LEU A 535 -3.00 -27.28 33.90
CA LEU A 535 -2.10 -26.26 33.34
C LEU A 535 -0.89 -26.91 32.65
N ASP A 536 -0.25 -27.89 33.28
CA ASP A 536 0.90 -28.61 32.72
C ASP A 536 0.52 -29.37 31.44
N LEU A 537 -0.63 -30.05 31.45
CA LEU A 537 -1.13 -30.75 30.27
C LEU A 537 -1.41 -29.77 29.12
N ARG A 538 -1.99 -28.60 29.43
CA ARG A 538 -2.27 -27.55 28.44
C ARG A 538 -0.98 -26.97 27.86
N ALA A 539 0.01 -26.68 28.69
CA ALA A 539 1.33 -26.19 28.27
C ALA A 539 2.04 -27.23 27.39
N LYS A 540 2.02 -28.50 27.80
CA LYS A 540 2.56 -29.60 26.99
C LYS A 540 1.87 -29.71 25.64
N ARG A 541 0.54 -29.67 25.59
CA ARG A 541 -0.23 -29.67 24.34
C ARG A 541 0.06 -28.45 23.46
N SER A 542 0.30 -27.27 24.05
CA SER A 542 0.74 -26.09 23.31
C SER A 542 2.04 -26.40 22.54
N LEU A 543 3.02 -27.02 23.19
CA LEU A 543 4.31 -27.37 22.58
C LEU A 543 4.24 -28.54 21.60
N ASP A 544 3.47 -29.58 21.91
CA ASP A 544 3.43 -30.82 21.12
C ASP A 544 2.49 -30.73 19.91
N ARG A 545 1.48 -29.85 19.97
CA ARG A 545 0.42 -29.74 18.95
C ARG A 545 0.37 -28.38 18.29
N VAL A 546 0.30 -27.30 19.06
CA VAL A 546 0.08 -25.95 18.51
C VAL A 546 1.36 -25.39 17.88
N LYS A 547 2.49 -25.46 18.59
CA LYS A 547 3.81 -25.01 18.09
C LYS A 547 4.19 -25.57 16.72
N PRO A 548 4.21 -26.90 16.48
CA PRO A 548 4.62 -27.43 15.18
C PRO A 548 3.71 -26.95 14.04
N TRP A 549 2.41 -26.80 14.31
CA TRP A 549 1.47 -26.24 13.32
C TRP A 549 1.78 -24.77 13.01
N ILE A 550 2.02 -23.92 14.02
CA ILE A 550 2.39 -22.51 13.80
C ILE A 550 3.67 -22.40 12.97
N VAL A 551 4.70 -23.16 13.35
CA VAL A 551 5.99 -23.17 12.63
C VAL A 551 5.79 -23.60 11.16
N ASP A 552 4.97 -24.60 10.91
CA ASP A 552 4.61 -25.06 9.57
C ASP A 552 3.89 -23.97 8.76
N GLN A 553 2.92 -23.27 9.36
CA GLN A 553 2.24 -22.15 8.70
C GLN A 553 3.19 -21.01 8.33
N ILE A 554 4.12 -20.64 9.21
CA ILE A 554 5.13 -19.61 8.93
C ILE A 554 6.08 -20.05 7.82
N LYS A 555 6.48 -21.34 7.79
CA LYS A 555 7.28 -21.89 6.68
C LYS A 555 6.57 -21.79 5.35
N GLN A 556 5.25 -21.97 5.34
CA GLN A 556 4.39 -21.81 4.17
C GLN A 556 4.04 -20.34 3.86
N GLY A 557 4.58 -19.39 4.62
CA GLY A 557 4.42 -17.96 4.38
C GLY A 557 3.17 -17.34 4.98
N HIS A 558 2.46 -18.05 5.87
CA HIS A 558 1.26 -17.54 6.54
C HIS A 558 1.60 -17.00 7.93
N ALA A 559 1.36 -15.70 8.15
CA ALA A 559 1.33 -15.15 9.51
C ALA A 559 0.15 -15.76 10.29
N VAL A 560 0.36 -16.00 11.57
CA VAL A 560 -0.59 -16.70 12.43
C VAL A 560 -1.12 -15.76 13.51
N VAL A 561 -2.44 -15.69 13.64
CA VAL A 561 -3.07 -15.13 14.84
C VAL A 561 -3.13 -16.22 15.90
N ALA A 562 -2.62 -15.97 17.10
CA ALA A 562 -2.58 -16.94 18.18
C ALA A 562 -3.13 -16.36 19.48
N GLY A 563 -4.04 -17.10 20.11
CA GLY A 563 -4.58 -16.77 21.43
C GLY A 563 -3.99 -17.69 22.50
N GLY A 564 -3.66 -17.14 23.66
CA GLY A 564 -3.00 -17.90 24.71
C GLY A 564 -2.97 -17.20 26.06
N ASP A 565 -2.27 -17.82 26.99
CA ASP A 565 -2.22 -17.45 28.40
C ASP A 565 -1.16 -16.35 28.66
N PHE A 566 -1.09 -15.33 27.80
CA PHE A 566 -0.13 -14.21 27.94
C PHE A 566 -0.44 -13.32 29.15
N THR A 567 -1.71 -13.24 29.52
CA THR A 567 -2.22 -12.56 30.71
C THR A 567 -3.14 -13.50 31.49
N ASP A 568 -3.56 -13.07 32.68
CA ASP A 568 -4.55 -13.79 33.49
C ASP A 568 -5.85 -14.08 32.73
N ASP A 569 -6.34 -13.12 31.94
CA ASP A 569 -7.57 -13.25 31.15
C ASP A 569 -7.32 -13.80 29.73
N GLY A 570 -6.06 -14.02 29.37
CA GLY A 570 -5.62 -14.37 28.03
C GLY A 570 -5.42 -13.16 27.12
N HIS A 571 -4.68 -13.36 26.04
CA HIS A 571 -4.40 -12.34 25.03
C HIS A 571 -4.23 -12.98 23.65
N VAL A 572 -4.32 -12.16 22.61
CA VAL A 572 -4.17 -12.58 21.22
C VAL A 572 -3.12 -11.73 20.53
N VAL A 573 -2.19 -12.41 19.88
CA VAL A 573 -1.03 -11.83 19.21
C VAL A 573 -0.94 -12.29 17.76
N THR A 574 -0.12 -11.61 16.96
CA THR A 574 0.22 -12.03 15.60
C THR A 574 1.64 -12.56 15.57
N ILE A 575 1.81 -13.85 15.29
CA ILE A 575 3.11 -14.49 15.09
C ILE A 575 3.48 -14.34 13.62
N VAL A 576 4.62 -13.70 13.37
CA VAL A 576 5.15 -13.44 12.02
C VAL A 576 6.47 -14.15 11.77
N GLY A 577 7.02 -14.80 12.78
CA GLY A 577 8.24 -15.57 12.63
C GLY A 577 8.52 -16.51 13.78
N TYR A 578 9.61 -17.23 13.66
CA TYR A 578 10.20 -18.04 14.71
C TYR A 578 11.72 -18.14 14.51
N ASP A 579 12.44 -18.44 15.58
CA ASP A 579 13.83 -18.87 15.57
C ASP A 579 13.98 -20.22 16.30
N SER A 580 15.20 -20.66 16.59
CA SER A 580 15.41 -21.93 17.32
C SER A 580 14.88 -21.92 18.75
N LYS A 581 14.62 -20.74 19.33
CA LYS A 581 14.29 -20.53 20.75
C LYS A 581 12.83 -20.15 20.98
N GLY A 582 12.17 -19.52 20.01
CA GLY A 582 10.84 -18.98 20.24
C GLY A 582 10.15 -18.39 19.02
N TYR A 583 9.00 -17.77 19.30
CA TYR A 583 8.19 -17.04 18.32
C TYR A 583 8.63 -15.58 18.24
N ILE A 584 8.51 -15.01 17.04
CA ILE A 584 8.67 -13.58 16.77
C ILE A 584 7.29 -12.98 16.50
N VAL A 585 6.91 -12.01 17.31
CA VAL A 585 5.50 -11.67 17.55
C VAL A 585 5.25 -10.17 17.46
N HIS A 586 4.15 -9.79 16.81
CA HIS A 586 3.50 -8.51 17.00
C HIS A 586 2.43 -8.64 18.09
N ASP A 587 2.74 -8.10 19.27
CA ASP A 587 1.90 -8.09 20.47
C ASP A 587 1.28 -6.70 20.63
N SER A 588 -0.04 -6.61 20.45
CA SER A 588 -0.75 -5.33 20.51
C SER A 588 -0.86 -4.78 21.94
N TRP A 589 -0.60 -5.59 22.97
CA TRP A 589 -0.59 -5.17 24.37
C TRP A 589 0.76 -4.62 24.85
N GLY A 590 1.85 -5.03 24.20
CA GLY A 590 3.21 -4.58 24.46
C GLY A 590 4.21 -5.72 24.56
N ASP A 591 5.40 -5.47 25.10
CA ASP A 591 6.40 -6.52 25.33
C ASP A 591 6.17 -7.20 26.69
N ALA A 592 5.84 -8.49 26.69
CA ALA A 592 5.64 -9.29 27.90
C ALA A 592 6.95 -9.73 28.59
N ASN A 593 8.12 -9.44 28.02
CA ASN A 593 9.43 -9.69 28.67
C ASN A 593 9.78 -8.60 29.69
N VAL A 594 9.07 -7.47 29.68
CA VAL A 594 9.33 -6.38 30.62
C VAL A 594 8.37 -6.39 31.81
N LYS A 595 8.81 -5.81 32.93
CA LYS A 595 8.03 -5.75 34.18
C LYS A 595 6.67 -5.05 34.06
N LYS A 596 6.43 -4.25 33.01
CA LYS A 596 5.19 -3.50 32.76
C LYS A 596 4.50 -3.96 31.47
N TYR A 597 4.04 -5.22 31.46
CA TYR A 597 3.21 -5.77 30.38
C TYR A 597 1.77 -5.22 30.45
N LYS A 598 1.61 -3.92 30.15
CA LYS A 598 0.30 -3.25 30.07
C LYS A 598 0.42 -1.85 29.44
N GLY A 599 -0.16 -1.66 28.26
CA GLY A 599 -0.80 -0.42 27.78
C GLY A 599 -0.04 0.91 27.74
N THR A 600 1.18 1.08 28.28
CA THR A 600 1.78 2.43 28.40
C THR A 600 3.32 2.51 28.34
N GLY A 601 4.07 1.41 28.16
CA GLY A 601 5.54 1.47 28.32
C GLY A 601 6.41 0.90 27.19
N THR A 602 5.99 -0.15 26.48
CA THR A 602 6.89 -0.91 25.60
C THR A 602 6.26 -1.25 24.25
N SER A 603 7.07 -1.27 23.20
CA SER A 603 6.63 -1.70 21.86
C SER A 603 6.47 -3.22 21.85
N GLY A 604 5.35 -3.71 21.34
CA GLY A 604 5.16 -5.13 21.07
C GLY A 604 5.54 -5.54 19.65
N GLN A 605 6.39 -4.78 18.96
CA GLN A 605 6.83 -5.12 17.60
C GLN A 605 7.97 -6.12 17.61
N TYR A 606 7.78 -7.20 16.83
CA TYR A 606 8.74 -8.29 16.66
C TYR A 606 9.34 -8.78 17.99
N VAL A 607 8.51 -8.87 19.03
CA VAL A 607 8.92 -9.39 20.34
C VAL A 607 9.28 -10.86 20.19
N HIS A 608 10.39 -11.26 20.80
CA HIS A 608 10.76 -12.66 20.92
C HIS A 608 10.15 -13.25 22.20
N TYR A 609 9.35 -14.32 22.06
CA TYR A 609 8.84 -15.10 23.19
C TYR A 609 9.32 -16.55 23.07
N PRO A 610 10.03 -17.09 24.09
CA PRO A 610 10.35 -18.51 24.15
C PRO A 610 9.11 -19.39 23.96
N PHE A 611 9.28 -20.54 23.28
CA PHE A 611 8.15 -21.39 22.91
C PHE A 611 7.27 -21.85 24.08
N ASP A 612 7.87 -22.02 25.25
CA ASP A 612 7.26 -22.49 26.49
C ASP A 612 6.84 -21.35 27.44
N LYS A 613 7.13 -20.10 27.09
CA LYS A 613 6.79 -18.94 27.93
C LYS A 613 5.29 -18.80 28.14
N PHE A 614 4.50 -19.09 27.11
CA PHE A 614 3.04 -19.00 27.15
C PHE A 614 2.40 -20.26 26.57
N SER A 615 1.37 -20.74 27.25
CA SER A 615 0.53 -21.80 26.73
C SER A 615 -0.49 -21.23 25.74
N LEU A 616 -0.40 -21.66 24.48
CA LEU A 616 -1.28 -21.23 23.40
C LEU A 616 -2.53 -22.11 23.37
N GLY A 617 -3.71 -21.47 23.34
CA GLY A 617 -5.00 -22.14 23.29
C GLY A 617 -5.46 -22.47 21.88
N TYR A 618 -5.10 -21.64 20.91
CA TYR A 618 -5.44 -21.82 19.49
C TYR A 618 -4.53 -20.97 18.59
N GLY A 619 -4.52 -21.29 17.31
CA GLY A 619 -3.92 -20.49 16.25
C GLY A 619 -4.75 -20.56 14.98
N TYR A 620 -4.73 -19.50 14.17
CA TYR A 620 -5.33 -19.50 12.84
C TYR A 620 -4.61 -18.58 11.87
N THR A 621 -4.70 -18.91 10.58
CA THR A 621 -4.24 -18.07 9.47
C THR A 621 -5.44 -17.40 8.81
N LEU A 622 -5.17 -16.28 8.13
CA LEU A 622 -6.15 -15.64 7.26
C LEU A 622 -5.65 -15.67 5.83
N ARG A 623 -6.58 -15.73 4.88
CA ARG A 623 -6.34 -15.47 3.46
C ARG A 623 -7.44 -14.58 2.89
N LYS A 624 -7.16 -13.96 1.74
CA LYS A 624 -8.21 -13.33 0.94
C LYS A 624 -9.13 -14.41 0.38
N LYS A 625 -10.43 -14.10 0.35
CA LYS A 625 -11.41 -14.91 -0.37
C LYS A 625 -11.11 -14.82 -1.85
N LYS A 626 -11.21 -15.96 -2.53
CA LYS A 626 -11.13 -16.06 -3.97
C LYS A 626 -12.48 -15.74 -4.59
#